data_AF-A0A349MHI3-F1
#
_entry.id   AF-A0A349MHI3-F1
#
_cell.length_a   1.000
_cell.length_b   1.000
_cell.length_c   1.000
_cell.angle_alpha   90.00
_cell.angle_beta   90.00
_cell.angle_gamma   90.00
#
_symmetry.space_group_name_H-M   'P 1'
#
loop_
_entity.id
_entity.type
_entity.pdbx_description
1 polymer ?
#
loop_
_entity_poly.entity_id
_entity_poly.type
_entity_poly.pdbx_seq_one_letter_code
_entity_poly.pdbx_strand_id
1 'polypeptide(L)'
;MTAKSAILEQEVKLTARDVATLEQISQDPDIAARKNDPLWTSKSLVSTYVDTPDRALLQHRFGFRFRVDTKSGRWLACLKGEGEIVDGFSVRDEWEQIIDHPVDRLSLLPDGDLRNQALTVAPGGEFLTPLVETAFLRRTLMITLDTSDEKCLVELALDQGEIRAGGKMLPLFEVELECKAGATDAMLRFSQMLRHRYHLTPSRHSKFATGLRLLNQGSENLRELSVSAKVPSG
;
A
#
# COMPACT_ATOMS: atom_id res chain seq x y z
N MET A 1 25.81 -1.51 11.10
CA MET A 1 24.37 -1.26 11.24
C MET A 1 23.68 -2.58 10.98
N THR A 2 22.78 -3.02 11.87
CA THR A 2 22.00 -4.26 11.65
C THR A 2 21.04 -4.05 10.49
N ALA A 3 21.00 -5.01 9.56
CA ALA A 3 20.06 -4.98 8.43
C ALA A 3 18.63 -4.89 8.97
N LYS A 4 17.79 -4.07 8.34
CA LYS A 4 16.38 -3.96 8.74
C LYS A 4 15.61 -5.15 8.15
N SER A 5 15.01 -5.95 9.02
CA SER A 5 14.17 -7.07 8.58
C SER A 5 12.84 -6.58 8.01
N ALA A 6 12.32 -7.35 7.06
CA ALA A 6 10.96 -7.16 6.58
C ALA A 6 9.97 -7.42 7.72
N ILE A 7 8.86 -6.70 7.70
CA ILE A 7 7.72 -6.95 8.58
C ILE A 7 6.56 -7.47 7.75
N LEU A 8 5.75 -8.34 8.35
CA LEU A 8 4.52 -8.81 7.75
C LEU A 8 3.45 -7.71 7.89
N GLU A 9 3.11 -7.05 6.78
CA GLU A 9 2.00 -6.11 6.71
C GLU A 9 0.69 -6.88 6.56
N GLN A 10 -0.29 -6.60 7.42
CA GLN A 10 -1.65 -7.13 7.32
C GLN A 10 -2.64 -5.95 7.26
N GLU A 11 -3.20 -5.69 6.10
CA GLU A 11 -4.09 -4.53 5.86
C GLU A 11 -5.42 -4.91 5.21
N VAL A 12 -6.51 -4.21 5.53
CA VAL A 12 -7.73 -4.18 4.72
C VAL A 12 -7.79 -2.86 3.98
N LYS A 13 -8.02 -2.90 2.67
CA LYS A 13 -8.15 -1.74 1.80
C LYS A 13 -9.54 -1.69 1.17
N LEU A 14 -10.24 -0.58 1.41
CA LEU A 14 -11.58 -0.32 0.91
C LEU A 14 -11.58 0.98 0.10
N THR A 15 -12.38 1.03 -0.96
CA THR A 15 -12.56 2.21 -1.79
C THR A 15 -13.88 2.90 -1.43
N ALA A 16 -13.79 4.20 -1.18
CA ALA A 16 -14.94 5.08 -0.99
C ALA A 16 -15.35 5.71 -2.33
N ARG A 17 -16.62 6.13 -2.43
CA ARG A 17 -17.13 6.78 -3.64
C ARG A 17 -16.52 8.17 -3.84
N ASP A 18 -16.39 8.92 -2.75
CA ASP A 18 -16.04 10.32 -2.76
C ASP A 18 -15.44 10.76 -1.41
N VAL A 19 -14.98 12.01 -1.38
CA VAL A 19 -14.42 12.65 -0.18
C VAL A 19 -15.45 12.78 0.94
N ALA A 20 -16.71 13.04 0.62
CA ALA A 20 -17.77 13.19 1.62
C ALA A 20 -17.94 11.91 2.46
N THR A 21 -17.79 10.74 1.83
CA THR A 21 -17.78 9.45 2.52
C THR A 21 -16.62 9.37 3.52
N LEU A 22 -15.41 9.82 3.16
CA LEU A 22 -14.27 9.84 4.08
C LEU A 22 -14.49 10.79 5.26
N GLU A 23 -15.10 11.96 5.03
CA GLU A 23 -15.46 12.89 6.11
C GLU A 23 -16.46 12.27 7.08
N GLN A 24 -17.50 11.59 6.58
CA GLN A 24 -18.46 10.89 7.42
C GLN A 24 -17.80 9.82 8.30
N ILE A 25 -16.83 9.07 7.77
CA ILE A 25 -16.06 8.08 8.53
C ILE A 25 -15.21 8.76 9.60
N SER A 26 -14.56 9.88 9.28
CA SER A 26 -13.72 10.62 10.24
C SER A 26 -14.50 11.15 11.46
N GLN A 27 -15.82 11.29 11.31
CA GLN A 27 -16.76 11.79 12.31
C GLN A 27 -17.60 10.67 12.94
N ASP A 28 -17.38 9.40 12.60
CA ASP A 28 -18.16 8.27 13.13
C ASP A 28 -17.99 8.18 14.67
N PRO A 29 -19.08 8.29 15.46
CA PRO A 29 -19.03 8.13 16.91
C PRO A 29 -18.48 6.77 17.36
N ASP A 30 -18.68 5.70 16.59
CA ASP A 30 -18.12 4.39 16.89
C ASP A 30 -16.60 4.40 16.76
N ILE A 31 -16.04 5.06 15.74
CA ILE A 31 -14.60 5.23 15.61
C ILE A 31 -14.07 6.10 16.75
N ALA A 32 -14.77 7.20 17.07
CA ALA A 32 -14.38 8.11 18.14
C ALA A 32 -14.34 7.43 19.52
N ALA A 33 -15.23 6.47 19.78
CA ALA A 33 -15.27 5.71 21.02
C ALA A 33 -14.11 4.70 21.18
N ARG A 34 -13.38 4.40 20.09
CA ARG A 34 -12.32 3.38 20.04
C ARG A 34 -10.91 3.96 19.91
N LYS A 35 -10.80 5.29 19.87
CA LYS A 35 -9.53 5.98 19.63
C LYS A 35 -8.58 5.83 20.82
N ASN A 36 -7.32 5.52 20.53
CA ASN A 36 -6.24 5.57 21.51
C ASN A 36 -5.66 6.99 21.59
N ASP A 37 -5.67 7.70 20.46
CA ASP A 37 -5.21 9.08 20.37
C ASP A 37 -6.38 10.06 20.32
N PRO A 38 -6.24 11.28 20.89
CA PRO A 38 -7.33 12.22 20.94
C PRO A 38 -7.70 12.80 19.56
N LEU A 39 -6.75 12.84 18.62
CA LEU A 39 -6.86 13.53 17.34
C LEU A 39 -6.32 12.70 16.17
N TRP A 40 -6.94 12.88 15.00
CA TRP A 40 -6.39 12.43 13.74
C TRP A 40 -5.07 13.15 13.44
N THR A 41 -4.09 12.42 12.92
CA THR A 41 -2.86 13.01 12.35
C THR A 41 -2.98 13.10 10.83
N SER A 42 -2.23 14.01 10.19
CA SER A 42 -2.27 14.15 8.72
C SER A 42 -0.89 14.27 8.10
N LYS A 43 -0.70 13.65 6.93
CA LYS A 43 0.52 13.71 6.10
C LYS A 43 0.15 13.97 4.65
N SER A 44 0.96 14.78 3.96
CA SER A 44 0.79 15.04 2.52
C SER A 44 1.83 14.23 1.76
N LEU A 45 1.42 13.07 1.27
CA LEU A 45 2.31 12.04 0.76
C LEU A 45 2.35 12.05 -0.77
N VAL A 46 3.55 12.12 -1.32
CA VAL A 46 3.80 11.86 -2.74
C VAL A 46 4.68 10.62 -2.84
N SER A 47 4.27 9.64 -3.64
CA SER A 47 5.07 8.44 -3.90
C SER A 47 5.31 8.25 -5.39
N THR A 48 6.54 7.97 -5.76
CA THR A 48 6.95 7.59 -7.12
C THR A 48 7.33 6.11 -7.09
N TYR A 49 6.53 5.29 -7.78
CA TYR A 49 6.87 3.89 -8.03
C TYR A 49 7.88 3.81 -9.16
N VAL A 50 8.93 3.03 -8.93
CA VAL A 50 10.05 2.92 -9.85
C VAL A 50 10.41 1.45 -10.07
N ASP A 51 11.01 1.15 -11.23
CA ASP A 51 11.48 -0.19 -11.58
C ASP A 51 12.67 -0.08 -12.55
N THR A 52 13.37 -1.18 -12.82
CA THR A 52 14.34 -1.26 -13.90
C THR A 52 13.65 -1.08 -15.27
N PRO A 53 14.39 -0.71 -16.34
CA PRO A 53 13.77 -0.47 -17.65
C PRO A 53 13.00 -1.67 -18.21
N ASP A 54 13.44 -2.88 -17.89
CA ASP A 54 12.82 -4.15 -18.25
C ASP A 54 11.74 -4.61 -17.24
N ARG A 55 11.47 -3.83 -16.19
CA ARG A 55 10.48 -4.09 -15.14
C ARG A 55 10.77 -5.36 -14.33
N ALA A 56 12.03 -5.63 -14.02
CA ALA A 56 12.46 -6.84 -13.33
C ALA A 56 11.80 -6.97 -11.94
N LEU A 57 11.62 -5.88 -11.18
CA LEU A 57 10.97 -5.95 -9.88
C LEU A 57 9.51 -6.38 -10.02
N LEU A 58 8.76 -5.76 -10.94
CA LEU A 58 7.38 -6.11 -11.21
C LEU A 58 7.21 -7.56 -11.69
N GLN A 59 8.08 -8.03 -12.60
CA GLN A 59 8.08 -9.42 -13.08
C GLN A 59 8.25 -10.43 -11.95
N HIS A 60 9.00 -10.05 -10.92
CA HIS A 60 9.22 -10.84 -9.71
C HIS A 60 8.32 -10.41 -8.53
N ARG A 61 7.19 -9.77 -8.83
CA ARG A 61 6.12 -9.41 -7.87
C ARG A 61 6.55 -8.44 -6.76
N PHE A 62 7.64 -7.72 -6.94
CA PHE A 62 8.04 -6.62 -6.07
C PHE A 62 7.36 -5.31 -6.49
N GLY A 63 6.99 -4.51 -5.50
CA GLY A 63 6.61 -3.12 -5.70
C GLY A 63 7.58 -2.19 -4.98
N PHE A 64 8.29 -1.35 -5.71
CA PHE A 64 9.23 -0.39 -5.13
C PHE A 64 8.78 1.06 -5.34
N ARG A 65 8.86 1.86 -4.28
CA ARG A 65 8.56 3.30 -4.33
C ARG A 65 9.51 4.11 -3.45
N PHE A 66 9.76 5.33 -3.91
CA PHE A 66 10.16 6.42 -3.03
C PHE A 66 8.92 7.18 -2.59
N ARG A 67 8.87 7.60 -1.33
CA ARG A 67 7.78 8.40 -0.76
C ARG A 67 8.34 9.59 0.01
N VAL A 68 7.76 10.75 -0.20
CA VAL A 68 8.04 11.96 0.58
C VAL A 68 6.78 12.43 1.29
N ASP A 69 6.93 12.79 2.56
CA ASP A 69 5.96 13.68 3.22
C ASP A 69 6.34 15.12 2.92
N THR A 70 5.60 15.75 2.01
CA THR A 70 5.87 17.10 1.49
C THR A 70 5.85 18.20 2.55
N LYS A 71 5.22 17.95 3.71
CA LYS A 71 5.23 18.91 4.83
C LYS A 71 6.51 18.83 5.66
N SER A 72 6.99 17.61 5.93
CA SER A 72 8.18 17.40 6.77
C SER A 72 9.47 17.30 5.96
N GLY A 73 9.39 17.07 4.66
CA GLY A 73 10.53 16.81 3.77
C GLY A 73 11.15 15.42 3.95
N ARG A 74 10.56 14.55 4.79
CA ARG A 74 11.10 13.22 5.09
C ARG A 74 10.87 12.26 3.93
N TRP A 75 11.94 11.60 3.50
CA TRP A 75 11.89 10.55 2.48
C TRP A 75 11.91 9.14 3.08
N LEU A 76 11.21 8.24 2.40
CA LEU A 76 11.15 6.82 2.67
C LEU A 76 11.38 6.06 1.36
N ALA A 77 12.22 5.03 1.42
CA ALA A 77 12.22 3.94 0.44
C ALA A 77 11.32 2.83 0.98
N CYS A 78 10.39 2.34 0.16
CA CYS A 78 9.48 1.27 0.54
C CYS A 78 9.46 0.21 -0.56
N LEU A 79 9.83 -1.01 -0.18
CA LEU A 79 9.79 -2.20 -1.00
C LEU A 79 8.74 -3.14 -0.42
N LYS A 80 7.85 -3.63 -1.27
CA LYS A 80 6.87 -4.65 -0.91
C LYS A 80 7.13 -5.90 -1.72
N GLY A 81 7.14 -7.04 -1.04
CA GLY A 81 7.36 -8.34 -1.65
C GLY A 81 6.10 -8.92 -2.24
N GLU A 82 6.22 -10.18 -2.63
CA GLU A 82 5.08 -11.02 -2.95
C GLU A 82 4.15 -11.15 -1.73
N GLY A 83 2.85 -11.23 -2.02
CA GLY A 83 1.85 -11.51 -1.01
C GLY A 83 0.50 -11.80 -1.62
N GLU A 84 -0.48 -11.97 -0.74
CA GLU A 84 -1.83 -12.35 -1.09
C GLU A 84 -2.77 -11.17 -0.90
N ILE A 85 -3.77 -11.06 -1.79
CA ILE A 85 -4.88 -10.12 -1.67
C ILE A 85 -6.18 -10.87 -1.89
N VAL A 86 -7.04 -10.92 -0.87
CA VAL A 86 -8.35 -11.56 -0.90
C VAL A 86 -9.39 -10.60 -0.36
N ASP A 87 -10.34 -10.20 -1.21
CA ASP A 87 -11.44 -9.28 -0.85
C ASP A 87 -11.00 -8.04 -0.04
N GLY A 88 -9.94 -7.39 -0.51
CA GLY A 88 -9.39 -6.16 0.08
C GLY A 88 -8.46 -6.39 1.26
N PHE A 89 -8.41 -7.60 1.82
CA PHE A 89 -7.41 -7.97 2.82
C PHE A 89 -6.12 -8.37 2.12
N SER A 90 -4.98 -7.82 2.54
CA SER A 90 -3.68 -8.18 2.00
C SER A 90 -2.66 -8.50 3.08
N VAL A 91 -1.85 -9.52 2.81
CA VAL A 91 -0.74 -9.97 3.65
C VAL A 91 0.51 -10.07 2.80
N ARG A 92 1.57 -9.33 3.15
CA ARG A 92 2.83 -9.32 2.41
C ARG A 92 3.99 -8.81 3.25
N ASP A 93 5.20 -9.16 2.84
CA ASP A 93 6.40 -8.57 3.40
C ASP A 93 6.56 -7.11 2.94
N GLU A 94 6.85 -6.23 3.90
CA GLU A 94 7.21 -4.85 3.66
C GLU A 94 8.56 -4.53 4.29
N TRP A 95 9.39 -3.83 3.52
CA TRP A 95 10.60 -3.18 4.00
C TRP A 95 10.47 -1.69 3.74
N GLU A 96 10.63 -0.88 4.78
CA GLU A 96 10.60 0.58 4.68
C GLU A 96 11.82 1.17 5.38
N GLN A 97 12.47 2.17 4.78
CA GLN A 97 13.64 2.80 5.37
C GLN A 97 13.64 4.30 5.13
N ILE A 98 14.00 5.07 6.16
CA ILE A 98 14.27 6.51 6.02
C ILE A 98 15.54 6.69 5.20
N ILE A 99 15.45 7.56 4.20
CA ILE A 99 16.55 7.96 3.32
C ILE A 99 16.61 9.49 3.25
N ASP A 100 17.72 10.04 2.80
CA ASP A 100 17.86 11.49 2.66
C ASP A 100 17.20 12.00 1.36
N HIS A 101 17.32 11.24 0.28
CA HIS A 101 16.74 11.53 -1.03
C HIS A 101 16.56 10.24 -1.86
N PRO A 102 15.75 10.25 -2.93
CA PRO A 102 15.67 9.14 -3.87
C PRO A 102 17.04 8.77 -4.43
N VAL A 103 17.23 7.48 -4.73
CA VAL A 103 18.44 6.96 -5.37
C VAL A 103 18.12 6.44 -6.76
N ASP A 104 19.09 6.46 -7.65
CA ASP A 104 18.94 6.07 -9.04
C ASP A 104 19.11 4.56 -9.27
N ARG A 105 19.59 3.83 -8.26
CA ARG A 105 19.86 2.38 -8.31
C ARG A 105 19.45 1.69 -7.03
N LEU A 106 18.93 0.46 -7.15
CA LEU A 106 18.53 -0.37 -6.00
C LEU A 106 19.72 -0.70 -5.06
N SER A 107 20.93 -0.81 -5.63
CA SER A 107 22.16 -1.10 -4.87
C SER A 107 22.58 0.01 -3.91
N LEU A 108 22.08 1.25 -4.09
CA LEU A 108 22.39 2.39 -3.22
C LEU A 108 21.46 2.50 -2.00
N LEU A 109 20.42 1.66 -1.92
CA LEU A 109 19.56 1.61 -0.75
C LEU A 109 20.29 0.99 0.45
N PRO A 110 19.91 1.39 1.68
CA PRO A 110 20.39 0.72 2.88
C PRO A 110 20.06 -0.78 2.89
N ASP A 111 20.86 -1.56 3.62
CA ASP A 111 20.69 -3.00 3.70
C ASP A 111 19.39 -3.43 4.41
N GLY A 112 18.78 -4.49 3.89
CA GLY A 112 17.59 -5.11 4.46
C GLY A 112 17.20 -6.38 3.70
N ASP A 113 16.52 -7.31 4.38
CA ASP A 113 16.28 -8.66 3.87
C ASP A 113 15.51 -8.64 2.54
N LEU A 114 14.41 -7.89 2.47
CA LEU A 114 13.60 -7.79 1.27
C LEU A 114 14.33 -7.06 0.13
N ARG A 115 15.15 -6.05 0.46
CA ARG A 115 15.99 -5.34 -0.51
C ARG A 115 17.05 -6.29 -1.08
N ASN A 116 17.64 -7.15 -0.25
CA ASN A 116 18.61 -8.15 -0.68
C ASN A 116 17.96 -9.22 -1.58
N GLN A 117 16.73 -9.63 -1.28
CA GLN A 117 15.95 -10.49 -2.18
C GLN A 117 15.69 -9.81 -3.53
N ALA A 118 15.27 -8.54 -3.54
CA ALA A 118 15.06 -7.80 -4.78
C ALA A 118 16.35 -7.65 -5.61
N LEU A 119 17.52 -7.53 -4.97
CA LEU A 119 18.81 -7.52 -5.68
C LEU A 119 19.14 -8.84 -6.38
N THR A 120 18.55 -9.97 -5.98
CA THR A 120 18.79 -11.25 -6.65
C THR A 120 18.13 -11.32 -8.04
N VAL A 121 17.07 -10.53 -8.26
CA VAL A 121 16.31 -10.48 -9.51
C VAL A 121 16.58 -9.20 -10.31
N ALA A 122 16.96 -8.13 -9.64
CA ALA A 122 17.40 -6.87 -10.22
C ALA A 122 18.76 -6.49 -9.62
N PRO A 123 19.89 -6.90 -10.23
CA PRO A 123 21.25 -6.81 -9.64
C PRO A 123 21.72 -5.40 -9.24
N GLY A 124 20.91 -4.37 -9.46
CA GLY A 124 21.08 -3.05 -8.88
C GLY A 124 22.08 -2.17 -9.62
N GLY A 125 22.54 -2.59 -10.80
CA GLY A 125 23.35 -1.79 -11.69
C GLY A 125 22.53 -0.87 -12.60
N GLU A 126 21.30 -1.27 -12.94
CA GLU A 126 20.43 -0.48 -13.80
C GLU A 126 19.87 0.77 -13.11
N PHE A 127 19.67 1.80 -13.91
CA PHE A 127 18.94 2.98 -13.49
C PHE A 127 17.45 2.67 -13.31
N LEU A 128 16.91 3.06 -12.16
CA LEU A 128 15.49 3.00 -11.85
C LEU A 128 14.74 4.07 -12.63
N THR A 129 13.60 3.68 -13.19
CA THR A 129 12.74 4.53 -14.02
C THR A 129 11.38 4.70 -13.36
N PRO A 130 10.80 5.92 -13.35
CA PRO A 130 9.48 6.16 -12.77
C PRO A 130 8.37 5.57 -13.64
N LEU A 131 7.39 4.94 -13.00
CA LEU A 131 6.25 4.27 -13.66
C LEU A 131 4.90 4.89 -13.28
N VAL A 132 4.69 5.11 -11.98
CA VAL A 132 3.42 5.56 -11.41
C VAL A 132 3.72 6.57 -10.32
N GLU A 133 2.96 7.64 -10.27
CA GLU A 133 2.95 8.57 -9.14
C GLU A 133 1.62 8.47 -8.38
N THR A 134 1.69 8.64 -7.07
CA THR A 134 0.50 8.82 -6.22
C THR A 134 0.71 10.06 -5.37
N ALA A 135 -0.31 10.89 -5.26
CA ALA A 135 -0.28 12.11 -4.45
C ALA A 135 -1.57 12.19 -3.65
N PHE A 136 -1.48 12.14 -2.32
CA PHE A 136 -2.65 12.10 -1.45
C PHE A 136 -2.41 12.69 -0.07
N LEU A 137 -3.47 13.21 0.52
CA LEU A 137 -3.55 13.50 1.94
C LEU A 137 -3.95 12.20 2.67
N ARG A 138 -3.10 11.74 3.58
CA ARG A 138 -3.42 10.65 4.50
C ARG A 138 -3.77 11.22 5.85
N ARG A 139 -4.96 10.89 6.36
CA ARG A 139 -5.32 11.09 7.78
C ARG A 139 -5.24 9.75 8.50
N THR A 140 -4.59 9.67 9.66
CA THR A 140 -4.51 8.43 10.44
C THR A 140 -5.01 8.60 11.86
N LEU A 141 -5.55 7.51 12.42
CA LEU A 141 -5.98 7.40 13.81
C LEU A 141 -5.66 5.99 14.33
N MET A 142 -5.02 5.90 15.49
CA MET A 142 -4.86 4.62 16.19
C MET A 142 -6.14 4.27 16.94
N ILE A 143 -6.70 3.09 16.67
CA ILE A 143 -7.89 2.57 17.34
C ILE A 143 -7.60 1.19 17.93
N THR A 144 -8.29 0.86 19.02
CA THR A 144 -8.31 -0.49 19.57
C THR A 144 -9.65 -1.14 19.26
N LEU A 145 -9.60 -2.29 18.59
CA LEU A 145 -10.76 -3.12 18.29
C LEU A 145 -10.77 -4.31 19.25
N ASP A 146 -11.82 -4.40 20.06
CA ASP A 146 -11.98 -5.46 21.05
C ASP A 146 -13.12 -6.40 20.63
N THR A 147 -12.91 -7.69 20.85
CA THR A 147 -13.99 -8.69 20.98
C THR A 147 -14.03 -9.24 22.40
N SER A 148 -14.92 -10.20 22.66
CA SER A 148 -15.00 -10.88 23.96
C SER A 148 -13.66 -11.47 24.42
N ASP A 149 -12.83 -11.91 23.48
CA ASP A 149 -11.65 -12.75 23.77
C ASP A 149 -10.32 -12.16 23.26
N GLU A 150 -10.35 -11.14 22.39
CA GLU A 150 -9.15 -10.63 21.72
C GLU A 150 -9.17 -9.11 21.52
N LYS A 151 -7.97 -8.53 21.43
CA LYS A 151 -7.76 -7.11 21.09
C LYS A 151 -6.89 -6.99 19.85
N CYS A 152 -7.21 -6.02 19.00
CA CYS A 152 -6.43 -5.68 17.82
C CYS A 152 -6.15 -4.17 17.82
N LEU A 153 -4.86 -3.81 17.80
CA LEU A 153 -4.42 -2.44 17.59
C LEU A 153 -4.37 -2.17 16.09
N VAL A 154 -5.12 -1.17 15.63
CA VAL A 154 -5.27 -0.86 14.21
C VAL A 154 -4.92 0.59 13.92
N GLU A 155 -4.11 0.83 12.90
CA GLU A 155 -4.02 2.16 12.26
C GLU A 155 -5.15 2.26 11.22
N LEU A 156 -6.12 3.14 11.47
CA LEU A 156 -7.14 3.51 10.49
C LEU A 156 -6.61 4.69 9.68
N ALA A 157 -6.51 4.53 8.36
CA ALA A 157 -6.07 5.57 7.45
C ALA A 157 -7.15 5.95 6.43
N LEU A 158 -7.34 7.24 6.20
CA LEU A 158 -8.21 7.81 5.17
C LEU A 158 -7.34 8.53 4.15
N ASP A 159 -7.31 8.01 2.93
CA ASP A 159 -6.51 8.54 1.83
C ASP A 159 -7.40 9.27 0.84
N GLN A 160 -7.04 10.52 0.54
CA GLN A 160 -7.70 11.36 -0.44
C GLN A 160 -6.66 11.96 -1.40
N GLY A 161 -6.77 11.66 -2.69
CA GLY A 161 -5.91 12.25 -3.70
C GLY A 161 -6.08 11.60 -5.06
N GLU A 162 -4.96 11.26 -5.70
CA GLU A 162 -4.95 10.73 -7.06
C GLU A 162 -3.76 9.80 -7.35
N ILE A 163 -3.97 8.96 -8.36
CA ILE A 163 -2.96 8.13 -9.01
C ILE A 163 -2.71 8.69 -10.41
N ARG A 164 -1.44 8.89 -10.77
CA ARG A 164 -1.01 9.42 -12.07
C ARG A 164 -0.11 8.42 -12.77
N ALA A 165 -0.39 8.14 -14.03
CA ALA A 165 0.46 7.29 -14.86
C ALA A 165 0.21 7.55 -16.35
N GLY A 166 1.28 7.61 -17.15
CA GLY A 166 1.16 7.77 -18.61
C GLY A 166 0.40 9.02 -19.06
N GLY A 167 0.54 10.13 -18.33
CA GLY A 167 -0.20 11.37 -18.59
C GLY A 167 -1.69 11.34 -18.20
N LYS A 168 -2.16 10.25 -17.59
CA LYS A 168 -3.54 10.09 -17.11
C LYS A 168 -3.59 10.22 -15.59
N MET A 169 -4.79 10.48 -15.08
CA MET A 169 -5.08 10.63 -13.65
C MET A 169 -6.34 9.84 -13.29
N LEU A 170 -6.34 9.22 -12.11
CA LEU A 170 -7.53 8.64 -11.47
C LEU A 170 -7.66 9.16 -10.03
N PRO A 171 -8.87 9.53 -9.58
CA PRO A 171 -9.11 9.87 -8.19
C PRO A 171 -8.87 8.67 -7.27
N LEU A 172 -8.44 8.95 -6.05
CA LEU A 172 -8.10 7.99 -5.00
C LEU A 172 -8.83 8.38 -3.72
N PHE A 173 -9.81 7.57 -3.31
CA PHE A 173 -10.51 7.68 -2.03
C PHE A 173 -10.49 6.32 -1.35
N GLU A 174 -9.60 6.12 -0.39
CA GLU A 174 -9.40 4.82 0.25
C GLU A 174 -9.51 4.91 1.76
N VAL A 175 -10.03 3.83 2.35
CA VAL A 175 -10.02 3.54 3.78
C VAL A 175 -9.14 2.32 3.97
N GLU A 176 -8.03 2.48 4.69
CA GLU A 176 -7.12 1.40 5.04
C GLU A 176 -7.21 1.11 6.55
N LEU A 177 -7.22 -0.17 6.91
CA LEU A 177 -7.07 -0.65 8.27
C LEU A 177 -5.83 -1.54 8.32
N GLU A 178 -4.78 -1.09 9.00
CA GLU A 178 -3.54 -1.86 9.16
C GLU A 178 -3.44 -2.43 10.58
N CYS A 179 -3.29 -3.75 10.70
CA CYS A 179 -3.06 -4.38 12.00
C CYS A 179 -1.64 -4.07 12.47
N LYS A 180 -1.52 -3.38 13.61
CA LYS A 180 -0.23 -3.09 14.24
C LYS A 180 0.13 -4.09 15.33
N ALA A 181 -0.87 -4.70 15.98
CA ALA A 181 -0.70 -5.78 16.95
C ALA A 181 -2.03 -6.53 17.19
N GLY A 182 -1.92 -7.81 17.57
CA GLY A 182 -3.07 -8.66 17.91
C GLY A 182 -3.63 -9.44 16.71
N ALA A 183 -4.74 -10.15 16.93
CA ALA A 183 -5.38 -10.98 15.91
C ALA A 183 -6.25 -10.15 14.95
N THR A 184 -6.23 -10.48 13.66
CA THR A 184 -6.90 -9.69 12.62
C THR A 184 -8.42 -9.85 12.61
N ASP A 185 -9.00 -10.81 13.33
CA ASP A 185 -10.44 -11.11 13.34
C ASP A 185 -11.31 -9.91 13.71
N ALA A 186 -10.88 -9.14 14.73
CA ALA A 186 -11.59 -7.91 15.13
C ALA A 186 -11.54 -6.84 14.03
N MET A 187 -10.39 -6.68 13.37
CA MET A 187 -10.20 -5.78 12.24
C MET A 187 -11.06 -6.18 11.03
N LEU A 188 -11.12 -7.48 10.70
CA LEU A 188 -11.92 -7.99 9.59
C LEU A 188 -13.42 -7.75 9.84
N ARG A 189 -13.93 -8.06 11.04
CA ARG A 189 -15.33 -7.75 11.42
C ARG A 189 -15.63 -6.25 11.33
N PHE A 190 -14.73 -5.42 11.86
CA PHE A 190 -14.90 -3.97 11.81
C PHE A 190 -14.88 -3.44 10.36
N SER A 191 -14.03 -3.99 9.50
CA SER A 191 -14.01 -3.63 8.08
C SER A 191 -15.33 -3.98 7.37
N GLN A 192 -15.95 -5.12 7.70
CA GLN A 192 -17.27 -5.49 7.16
C GLN A 192 -18.35 -4.51 7.61
N MET A 193 -18.34 -4.11 8.88
CA MET A 193 -19.25 -3.08 9.39
C MET A 193 -19.09 -1.76 8.60
N LEU A 194 -17.86 -1.28 8.42
CA LEU A 194 -17.59 -0.06 7.62
C LEU A 194 -18.07 -0.20 6.17
N ARG A 195 -17.83 -1.36 5.54
CA ARG A 195 -18.32 -1.64 4.17
C ARG A 195 -19.82 -1.52 4.06
N HIS A 196 -20.57 -2.10 5.00
CA HIS A 196 -22.03 -2.04 4.99
C HIS A 196 -22.55 -0.63 5.29
N ARG A 197 -21.97 0.05 6.29
CA ARG A 197 -22.41 1.38 6.74
C ARG A 197 -22.15 2.48 5.70
N TYR A 198 -21.01 2.42 5.03
CA TYR A 198 -20.55 3.47 4.12
C TYR A 198 -20.50 3.06 2.65
N HIS A 199 -21.07 1.89 2.32
CA HIS A 199 -21.09 1.32 0.96
C HIS A 199 -19.70 1.22 0.32
N LEU A 200 -18.69 0.87 1.12
CA LEU A 200 -17.31 0.75 0.65
C LEU A 200 -17.11 -0.56 -0.12
N THR A 201 -16.36 -0.49 -1.21
CA THR A 201 -16.00 -1.66 -2.02
C THR A 201 -14.60 -2.14 -1.68
N PRO A 202 -14.35 -3.45 -1.48
CA PRO A 202 -13.00 -3.95 -1.30
C PRO A 202 -12.10 -3.64 -2.49
N SER A 203 -10.91 -3.11 -2.22
CA SER A 203 -9.93 -2.86 -3.28
C SER A 203 -9.19 -4.14 -3.62
N ARG A 204 -9.32 -4.60 -4.86
CA ARG A 204 -8.61 -5.79 -5.35
C ARG A 204 -7.19 -5.51 -5.83
N HIS A 205 -6.80 -4.23 -5.86
CA HIS A 205 -5.56 -3.77 -6.47
C HIS A 205 -4.87 -2.78 -5.55
N SER A 206 -3.56 -2.92 -5.40
CA SER A 206 -2.76 -1.89 -4.77
C SER A 206 -2.78 -0.61 -5.61
N LYS A 207 -2.47 0.54 -4.99
CA LYS A 207 -2.29 1.82 -5.70
C LYS A 207 -1.32 1.68 -6.89
N PHE A 208 -0.27 0.86 -6.74
CA PHE A 208 0.68 0.55 -7.82
C PHE A 208 0.02 -0.22 -8.96
N ALA A 209 -0.69 -1.32 -8.65
CA ALA A 209 -1.37 -2.13 -9.66
C ALA A 209 -2.45 -1.33 -10.41
N THR A 210 -3.18 -0.46 -9.72
CA THR A 210 -4.13 0.48 -10.34
C THR A 210 -3.41 1.47 -11.26
N GLY A 211 -2.27 2.01 -10.85
CA GLY A 211 -1.46 2.89 -11.69
C GLY A 211 -0.88 2.19 -12.92
N LEU A 212 -0.42 0.94 -12.80
CA LEU A 212 0.05 0.15 -13.94
C LEU A 212 -1.09 -0.12 -14.94
N ARG A 213 -2.30 -0.38 -14.45
CA ARG A 213 -3.48 -0.49 -15.33
C ARG A 213 -3.76 0.83 -16.04
N LEU A 214 -3.74 1.94 -15.31
CA LEU A 214 -3.92 3.27 -15.90
C LEU A 214 -2.87 3.57 -16.98
N LEU A 215 -1.60 3.25 -16.71
CA LEU A 215 -0.49 3.34 -17.66
C LEU A 215 -0.78 2.54 -18.94
N ASN A 216 -1.31 1.32 -18.80
CA ASN A 216 -1.56 0.39 -19.90
C ASN A 216 -2.94 0.56 -20.58
N GLN A 217 -3.83 1.43 -20.10
CA GLN A 217 -5.16 1.69 -20.71
C GLN A 217 -5.10 2.36 -22.11
N GLY A 218 -3.92 2.51 -22.70
CA GLY A 218 -3.74 2.87 -24.13
C GLY A 218 -3.05 1.75 -24.94
N SER A 219 -2.78 0.62 -24.29
CA SER A 219 -2.04 -0.52 -24.81
C SER A 219 -2.97 -1.73 -24.90
N GLU A 220 -4.08 -1.62 -25.65
CA GLU A 220 -4.96 -2.76 -25.97
C GLU A 220 -4.30 -3.74 -26.94
N ASN A 221 -3.09 -4.22 -26.61
CA ASN A 221 -2.42 -5.31 -27.31
C ASN A 221 -1.47 -6.15 -26.44
N LEU A 222 -1.66 -6.15 -25.12
CA LEU A 222 -1.05 -7.18 -24.24
C LEU A 222 -2.17 -8.07 -23.70
N ARG A 223 -2.68 -8.95 -24.58
CA ARG A 223 -3.50 -10.10 -24.19
C ARG A 223 -2.66 -11.04 -23.32
N GLU A 224 -3.31 -11.56 -22.28
CA GLU A 224 -2.99 -12.81 -21.59
C GLU A 224 -1.63 -12.90 -20.88
N LEU A 225 -1.52 -12.24 -19.72
CA LEU A 225 -0.84 -12.85 -18.56
C LEU A 225 -1.90 -13.58 -17.70
N SER A 226 -2.59 -14.52 -18.31
CA SER A 226 -3.43 -15.50 -17.62
C SER A 226 -2.64 -16.79 -17.49
N VAL A 227 -2.19 -17.04 -16.25
CA VAL A 227 -2.18 -18.35 -15.59
C VAL A 227 -1.87 -19.54 -16.52
N SER A 228 -0.58 -19.84 -16.70
CA SER A 228 -0.18 -21.21 -17.01
C SER A 228 0.12 -21.93 -15.69
N ALA A 229 -0.94 -22.25 -14.94
CA ALA A 229 -0.84 -23.26 -13.90
C ALA A 229 -0.60 -24.60 -14.61
N LYS A 230 0.65 -25.06 -14.61
CA LYS A 230 0.97 -26.44 -14.96
C LYS A 230 0.23 -27.34 -13.96
N VAL A 231 -0.77 -28.07 -14.44
CA VAL A 231 -1.27 -29.27 -13.79
C VAL A 231 -0.16 -30.32 -13.89
N PRO A 232 0.35 -30.89 -12.78
CA PRO A 232 1.21 -32.06 -12.87
C PRO A 232 0.34 -33.25 -13.28
N SER A 233 0.61 -33.81 -14.45
CA SER A 233 0.21 -35.16 -14.81
C SER A 233 1.18 -36.15 -14.15
N GLY A 234 0.67 -37.01 -13.26
CA GLY A 234 1.43 -38.09 -12.63
C GLY A 234 0.93 -38.41 -11.25
#